data_AF-A0A075I3S5-F1
#
_entry.id   AF-A0A075I3S5-F1
#
_cell.length_a   1.000
_cell.length_b   1.000
_cell.length_c   1.000
_cell.angle_alpha   90.00
_cell.angle_beta   90.00
_cell.angle_gamma   90.00
#
_symmetry.space_group_name_H-M   'P 1'
#
loop_
_entity.id
_entity.type
_entity.pdbx_description
1 polymer ?
#
loop_
_entity_poly.entity_id
_entity_poly.type
_entity_poly.pdbx_seq_one_letter_code
_entity_poly.pdbx_strand_id
1 'polypeptide(L)'
;MTRLGDSRKHCVTTDKFIGIESNYMGKLFGTNGVRGVFSEDFTLEFVHDLVLAISTYFKEGTILVGYDGRDSSSVISKLVCSTLNFAGLDCHLAGLVPTPCLEFATKTLGYNGGIMITASHNPPEYNGIKPVASDGVEVSREDENVIEEIFFKKIGNKILLRGVQQKMMIERFKHISMG
;
A
#
# COMPACT_ATOMS: atom_id res chain seq x y z
N MET A 1 3.74 24.34 -51.43
CA MET A 1 4.34 24.65 -50.11
C MET A 1 3.22 24.75 -49.09
N THR A 2 2.91 23.64 -48.42
CA THR A 2 1.97 23.61 -47.30
C THR A 2 2.75 23.10 -46.10
N ARG A 3 2.97 24.00 -45.13
CA ARG A 3 3.66 23.70 -43.88
C ARG A 3 2.81 22.73 -43.07
N LEU A 4 3.37 21.55 -42.79
CA LEU A 4 3.00 20.70 -41.66
C LEU A 4 3.14 21.53 -40.38
N GLY A 5 2.10 21.54 -39.55
CA GLY A 5 2.07 22.32 -38.31
C GLY A 5 1.20 21.68 -37.24
N ASP A 6 1.89 21.03 -36.32
CA ASP A 6 1.55 20.82 -34.91
C ASP A 6 0.54 19.70 -34.55
N SER A 7 1.06 18.47 -34.52
CA SER A 7 0.48 17.35 -33.78
C SER A 7 1.11 17.21 -32.38
N ARG A 8 1.17 18.29 -31.58
CA ARG A 8 1.36 18.15 -30.13
C ARG A 8 0.06 17.71 -29.46
N LYS A 9 -0.29 16.44 -29.65
CA LYS A 9 -1.08 15.71 -28.66
C LYS A 9 -0.19 15.60 -27.42
N HIS A 10 -0.33 16.57 -26.52
CA HIS A 10 0.26 16.51 -25.19
C HIS A 10 -0.18 15.18 -24.56
N CYS A 11 0.79 14.36 -24.20
CA CYS A 11 0.57 13.04 -23.64
C CYS A 11 -0.02 13.21 -22.22
N VAL A 12 -1.34 13.36 -22.11
CA VAL A 12 -2.05 13.52 -20.82
C VAL A 12 -1.73 12.40 -19.82
N THR A 13 -1.23 11.25 -20.30
CA THR A 13 -0.78 10.14 -19.47
C THR A 13 0.49 10.44 -18.66
N THR A 14 1.49 11.16 -19.18
CA THR A 14 2.77 11.36 -18.45
C THR A 14 2.60 12.21 -17.19
N ASP A 15 1.70 13.19 -17.21
CA ASP A 15 1.47 14.07 -16.04
C ASP A 15 0.79 13.33 -14.88
N LYS A 16 -0.09 12.37 -15.18
CA LYS A 16 -0.69 11.48 -14.16
C LYS A 16 0.35 10.53 -13.55
N PHE A 17 1.33 10.08 -14.34
CA PHE A 17 2.42 9.24 -13.82
C PHE A 17 3.35 10.03 -12.89
N ILE A 18 3.74 11.26 -13.26
CA ILE A 18 4.56 12.14 -12.41
C ILE A 18 3.81 12.53 -11.12
N GLY A 19 2.49 12.75 -11.19
CA GLY A 19 1.66 13.02 -10.01
C GLY A 19 1.61 11.88 -8.99
N ILE A 20 1.67 10.61 -9.45
CA ILE A 20 1.78 9.44 -8.57
C ILE A 20 3.18 9.37 -7.95
N GLU A 21 4.24 9.71 -8.68
CA GLU A 21 5.62 9.73 -8.16
C GLU A 21 5.81 10.76 -7.04
N SER A 22 5.22 11.95 -7.17
CA SER A 22 5.32 13.01 -6.16
C SER A 22 4.57 12.71 -4.85
N ASN A 23 3.48 11.94 -4.90
CA ASN A 23 2.66 11.64 -3.71
C ASN A 23 3.33 10.67 -2.73
N TYR A 24 4.37 9.95 -3.16
CA TYR A 24 5.08 8.96 -2.34
C TYR A 24 6.47 9.43 -1.87
N MET A 25 6.81 10.71 -1.94
CA MET A 25 8.13 11.20 -1.50
C MET A 25 8.16 11.75 -0.06
N GLY A 26 7.13 11.50 0.74
CA GLY A 26 7.01 11.91 2.14
C GLY A 26 6.87 10.72 3.09
N LYS A 27 7.01 10.97 4.40
CA LYS A 27 6.80 9.97 5.46
C LYS A 27 5.38 9.37 5.38
N LEU A 28 5.24 8.05 5.46
CA LEU A 28 3.94 7.35 5.40
C LEU A 28 3.29 7.23 6.78
N PHE A 29 4.06 6.81 7.79
CA PHE A 29 3.57 6.60 9.14
C PHE A 29 3.43 7.95 9.86
N GLY A 30 2.19 8.25 10.23
CA GLY A 30 1.85 9.37 11.10
C GLY A 30 1.98 8.99 12.58
N THR A 31 1.25 9.67 13.44
CA THR A 31 1.30 9.39 14.89
C THR A 31 0.84 7.96 15.21
N ASN A 32 -0.20 7.45 14.53
CA ASN A 32 -0.81 6.14 14.82
C ASN A 32 -1.15 5.40 13.50
N GLY A 33 -0.12 4.92 12.81
CA GLY A 33 -0.24 4.21 11.53
C GLY A 33 -0.28 5.09 10.27
N VAL A 34 -0.56 4.46 9.14
CA VAL A 34 -0.72 5.10 7.82
C VAL A 34 -2.19 5.37 7.57
N ARG A 35 -2.55 6.58 7.13
CA ARG A 35 -3.95 6.99 6.92
C ARG A 35 -4.13 7.79 5.64
N GLY A 36 -5.33 7.76 5.09
CA GLY A 36 -5.78 8.61 4.00
C GLY A 36 -7.28 8.48 3.77
N VAL A 37 -7.83 9.31 2.90
CA VAL A 37 -9.19 9.23 2.36
C VAL A 37 -9.30 8.03 1.42
N PHE A 38 -10.25 7.14 1.70
CA PHE A 38 -10.46 5.94 0.90
C PHE A 38 -10.86 6.30 -0.54
N SER A 39 -10.30 5.58 -1.52
CA SER A 39 -10.45 5.81 -2.97
C SER A 39 -9.76 7.08 -3.53
N GLU A 40 -9.14 7.90 -2.68
CA GLU A 40 -8.34 9.04 -3.13
C GLU A 40 -6.84 8.75 -2.95
N ASP A 41 -6.28 9.04 -1.78
CA ASP A 41 -4.89 8.77 -1.43
C ASP A 41 -4.72 7.39 -0.74
N PHE A 42 -5.77 6.85 -0.12
CA PHE A 42 -5.80 5.50 0.44
C PHE A 42 -6.48 4.50 -0.51
N THR A 43 -5.85 4.29 -1.68
CA THR A 43 -6.35 3.37 -2.71
C THR A 43 -6.08 1.90 -2.39
N LEU A 44 -6.77 0.98 -3.08
CA LEU A 44 -6.51 -0.46 -2.94
C LEU A 44 -5.10 -0.83 -3.43
N GLU A 45 -4.61 -0.19 -4.49
CA GLU A 45 -3.23 -0.41 -4.97
C GLU A 45 -2.20 0.04 -3.93
N PHE A 46 -2.44 1.18 -3.27
CA PHE A 46 -1.60 1.66 -2.18
C PHE A 46 -1.59 0.70 -1.01
N VAL A 47 -2.78 0.30 -0.53
CA VAL A 47 -2.94 -0.68 0.55
C VAL A 47 -2.21 -1.98 0.24
N HIS A 48 -2.36 -2.50 -0.98
CA HIS A 48 -1.67 -3.70 -1.41
C HIS A 48 -0.15 -3.55 -1.34
N ASP A 49 0.40 -2.46 -1.86
CA ASP A 49 1.85 -2.22 -1.84
C ASP A 49 2.37 -2.01 -0.40
N LEU A 50 1.59 -1.36 0.47
CA LEU A 50 1.90 -1.18 1.90
C LEU A 50 1.89 -2.51 2.65
N VAL A 51 0.86 -3.33 2.46
CA VAL A 51 0.76 -4.65 3.09
C VAL A 51 1.89 -5.56 2.63
N LEU A 52 2.31 -5.52 1.36
CA LEU A 52 3.50 -6.26 0.92
C LEU A 52 4.79 -5.81 1.62
N ALA A 53 4.94 -4.52 1.92
CA ALA A 53 6.08 -4.03 2.68
C ALA A 53 6.04 -4.54 4.13
N ILE A 54 4.86 -4.47 4.77
CA ILE A 54 4.62 -5.03 6.11
C ILE A 54 4.89 -6.55 6.13
N SER A 55 4.41 -7.30 5.14
CA SER A 55 4.68 -8.74 4.99
C SER A 55 6.17 -9.02 4.91
N THR A 56 6.92 -8.22 4.16
CA THR A 56 8.38 -8.37 4.01
C THR A 56 9.10 -8.12 5.34
N TYR A 57 8.62 -7.17 6.14
CA TYR A 57 9.14 -6.91 7.48
C TYR A 57 8.92 -8.10 8.43
N PHE A 58 7.70 -8.64 8.48
CA PHE A 58 7.38 -9.81 9.32
C PHE A 58 8.02 -11.12 8.81
N LYS A 59 8.30 -11.21 7.51
CA LYS A 59 8.92 -12.34 6.78
C LYS A 59 8.05 -13.60 6.71
N GLU A 60 7.61 -14.12 7.86
CA GLU A 60 6.82 -15.34 7.99
C GLU A 60 5.99 -15.31 9.28
N GLY A 61 5.06 -16.26 9.41
CA GLY A 61 4.25 -16.45 10.62
C GLY A 61 2.79 -16.03 10.47
N THR A 62 2.10 -15.90 11.60
CA THR A 62 0.66 -15.65 11.69
C THR A 62 0.37 -14.19 12.02
N ILE A 63 -0.51 -13.55 11.24
CA ILE A 63 -0.90 -12.15 11.41
C ILE A 63 -2.40 -12.07 11.68
N LEU A 64 -2.76 -11.47 12.82
CA LEU A 64 -4.15 -11.21 13.18
C LEU A 64 -4.64 -9.90 12.54
N VAL A 65 -5.66 -9.97 11.70
CA VAL A 65 -6.25 -8.78 11.06
C VAL A 65 -7.59 -8.47 11.70
N GLY A 66 -7.80 -7.21 12.09
CA GLY A 66 -9.09 -6.71 12.54
C GLY A 66 -9.37 -5.33 11.98
N TYR A 67 -10.61 -4.89 12.13
CA TYR A 67 -11.05 -3.61 11.59
C TYR A 67 -12.16 -2.97 12.42
N ASP A 68 -12.30 -1.64 12.28
CA ASP A 68 -13.38 -0.87 12.90
C ASP A 68 -14.62 -0.75 11.99
N GLY A 69 -15.65 -0.03 12.47
CA GLY A 69 -16.94 0.10 11.78
C GLY A 69 -16.98 0.98 10.53
N ARG A 70 -15.84 1.34 9.91
CA ARG A 70 -15.82 2.16 8.69
C ARG A 70 -16.29 1.33 7.49
N ASP A 71 -17.08 1.93 6.60
CA ASP A 71 -17.66 1.23 5.43
C ASP A 71 -16.59 0.58 4.54
N SER A 72 -15.46 1.27 4.34
CA SER A 72 -14.34 0.80 3.52
C SER A 72 -13.52 -0.32 4.18
N SER A 73 -13.63 -0.52 5.50
CA SER A 73 -12.83 -1.50 6.23
C SER A 73 -13.07 -2.93 5.77
N SER A 74 -14.32 -3.27 5.41
CA SER A 74 -14.69 -4.61 4.97
C SER A 74 -13.97 -5.03 3.68
N VAL A 75 -13.84 -4.13 2.69
CA VAL A 75 -13.13 -4.41 1.44
C VAL A 75 -11.62 -4.39 1.64
N ILE A 76 -11.11 -3.45 2.45
CA ILE A 76 -9.68 -3.36 2.79
C ILE A 76 -9.22 -4.63 3.50
N SER A 77 -9.99 -5.17 4.44
CA SER A 77 -9.62 -6.39 5.18
C SER A 77 -9.45 -7.62 4.29
N LYS A 78 -10.30 -7.77 3.27
CA LYS A 78 -10.19 -8.85 2.29
C LYS A 78 -8.91 -8.72 1.46
N LEU A 79 -8.60 -7.50 1.04
CA LEU A 79 -7.35 -7.22 0.32
C LEU A 79 -6.13 -7.50 1.20
N VAL A 80 -6.11 -6.98 2.43
CA VAL A 80 -5.01 -7.19 3.38
C VAL A 80 -4.76 -8.67 3.61
N CYS A 81 -5.80 -9.46 3.91
CA CYS A 81 -5.62 -10.90 4.10
C CYS A 81 -5.15 -11.62 2.83
N SER A 82 -5.70 -11.28 1.67
CA SER A 82 -5.25 -11.86 0.40
C SER A 82 -3.77 -11.57 0.14
N THR A 83 -3.33 -10.33 0.39
CA THR A 83 -1.93 -9.91 0.20
C THR A 83 -0.99 -10.58 1.20
N LEU A 84 -1.38 -10.71 2.48
CA LEU A 84 -0.61 -11.44 3.49
C LEU A 84 -0.41 -12.90 3.08
N ASN A 85 -1.49 -13.59 2.72
CA ASN A 85 -1.47 -14.98 2.27
C ASN A 85 -0.62 -15.16 1.00
N PHE A 86 -0.76 -14.25 0.04
CA PHE A 86 0.06 -14.25 -1.18
C PHE A 86 1.56 -14.09 -0.86
N ALA A 87 1.90 -13.29 0.16
CA ALA A 87 3.27 -13.07 0.59
C ALA A 87 3.85 -14.21 1.45
N GLY A 88 3.07 -15.26 1.74
CA GLY A 88 3.52 -16.42 2.51
C GLY A 88 3.32 -16.31 4.02
N LEU A 89 2.58 -15.32 4.51
CA LEU A 89 2.12 -15.24 5.90
C LEU A 89 0.73 -15.87 6.04
N ASP A 90 0.40 -16.32 7.25
CA ASP A 90 -0.93 -16.86 7.55
C ASP A 90 -1.85 -15.78 8.13
N CYS A 91 -2.84 -15.32 7.35
CA CYS A 91 -3.81 -14.32 7.79
C CYS A 91 -4.95 -14.94 8.59
N HIS A 92 -5.07 -14.57 9.86
CA HIS A 92 -6.27 -14.86 10.66
C HIS A 92 -7.12 -13.59 10.78
N LEU A 93 -8.39 -13.66 10.38
CA LEU A 93 -9.30 -12.52 10.42
C LEU A 93 -10.14 -12.55 11.71
N ALA A 94 -9.91 -11.59 12.61
CA ALA A 94 -10.77 -11.32 13.77
C ALA A 94 -12.09 -10.64 13.39
N GLY A 95 -12.09 -9.88 12.30
CA GLY A 95 -13.27 -9.15 11.83
C GLY A 95 -13.44 -7.79 12.53
N LEU A 96 -14.70 -7.44 12.81
CA LEU A 96 -15.07 -6.19 13.49
C LEU A 96 -14.72 -6.25 14.97
N VAL A 97 -13.67 -5.53 15.39
CA VAL A 97 -13.19 -5.51 16.77
C VAL A 97 -12.64 -4.13 17.16
N PRO A 98 -12.72 -3.72 18.44
CA PRO A 98 -11.97 -2.56 18.92
C PRO A 98 -10.46 -2.79 18.82
N THR A 99 -9.69 -1.74 18.55
CA THR A 99 -8.21 -1.77 18.55
C THR A 99 -7.59 -2.45 19.77
N PRO A 100 -7.98 -2.13 21.03
CA PRO A 100 -7.40 -2.80 22.20
C PRO A 100 -7.73 -4.30 22.26
N CYS A 101 -8.82 -4.75 21.64
CA CYS A 101 -9.15 -6.18 21.57
C CYS A 101 -8.21 -6.91 20.59
N LEU A 102 -7.91 -6.29 19.43
CA LEU A 102 -6.93 -6.83 18.49
C LEU A 102 -5.55 -6.93 19.14
N GLU A 103 -5.08 -5.83 19.73
CA GLU A 103 -3.79 -5.72 20.42
C GLU A 103 -3.63 -6.78 21.52
N PHE A 104 -4.65 -6.91 22.38
CA PHE A 104 -4.68 -7.91 23.44
C PHE A 104 -4.68 -9.35 22.88
N ALA A 105 -5.46 -9.62 21.83
CA ALA A 105 -5.56 -10.93 21.21
C ALA A 105 -4.26 -11.32 20.49
N THR A 106 -3.61 -10.38 19.77
CA THR A 106 -2.31 -10.60 19.12
C THR A 106 -1.30 -11.15 20.12
N LYS A 107 -1.17 -10.49 21.27
CA LYS A 107 -0.27 -10.93 22.35
C LYS A 107 -0.70 -12.27 22.98
N THR A 108 -1.95 -12.33 23.44
CA THR A 108 -2.42 -13.41 24.32
C THR A 108 -2.57 -14.74 23.58
N LEU A 109 -2.89 -14.68 22.28
CA LEU A 109 -3.06 -15.85 21.44
C LEU A 109 -1.78 -16.23 20.67
N GLY A 110 -0.68 -15.50 20.87
CA GLY A 110 0.64 -15.86 20.34
C GLY A 110 0.82 -15.59 18.85
N TYR A 111 0.15 -14.57 18.31
CA TYR A 111 0.37 -14.14 16.92
C TYR A 111 1.72 -13.44 16.76
N ASN A 112 2.33 -13.56 15.58
CA ASN A 112 3.61 -12.90 15.28
C ASN A 112 3.44 -11.39 15.09
N GLY A 113 2.23 -10.95 14.75
CA GLY A 113 1.85 -9.55 14.66
C GLY A 113 0.35 -9.38 14.42
N GLY A 114 -0.07 -8.13 14.28
CA GLY A 114 -1.43 -7.77 13.93
C GLY A 114 -1.49 -6.60 12.96
N ILE A 115 -2.62 -6.47 12.27
CA ILE A 115 -2.94 -5.29 11.46
C ILE A 115 -4.35 -4.83 11.83
N MET A 116 -4.42 -3.62 12.40
CA MET A 116 -5.70 -2.94 12.64
C MET A 116 -6.00 -2.02 11.45
N ILE A 117 -7.15 -2.23 10.82
CA ILE A 117 -7.67 -1.34 9.77
C ILE A 117 -8.59 -0.32 10.43
N THR A 118 -8.11 0.92 10.54
CA THR A 118 -8.80 2.01 11.22
C THR A 118 -8.13 3.34 10.91
N ALA A 119 -8.90 4.42 10.87
CA ALA A 119 -8.38 5.78 11.03
C ALA A 119 -8.74 6.41 12.39
N SER A 120 -9.14 5.59 13.36
CA SER A 120 -9.43 5.97 14.75
C SER A 120 -10.43 7.15 14.80
N HIS A 121 -9.95 8.36 15.15
CA HIS A 121 -10.75 9.57 15.31
C HIS A 121 -10.92 10.40 14.02
N ASN A 122 -10.28 10.01 12.91
CA ASN A 122 -10.46 10.74 11.65
C ASN A 122 -11.91 10.62 11.14
N PRO A 123 -12.37 11.57 10.30
CA PRO A 123 -13.68 11.51 9.66
C PRO A 123 -13.97 10.17 8.94
N PRO A 124 -15.24 9.78 8.74
CA PRO A 124 -15.62 8.46 8.21
C PRO A 124 -15.01 8.08 6.85
N GLU A 125 -14.76 9.05 5.99
CA GLU A 125 -14.15 8.89 4.67
C GLU A 125 -12.69 8.43 4.71
N TYR A 126 -12.02 8.62 5.85
CA TYR A 126 -10.66 8.14 6.06
C TYR A 126 -10.64 6.64 6.40
N ASN A 127 -9.57 5.97 6.02
CA ASN A 127 -9.18 4.70 6.61
C ASN A 127 -7.66 4.65 6.80
N GLY A 128 -7.17 3.56 7.37
CA GLY A 128 -5.75 3.42 7.67
C GLY A 128 -5.35 2.00 8.03
N ILE A 129 -4.03 1.80 8.09
CA ILE A 129 -3.39 0.57 8.53
C ILE A 129 -2.47 0.89 9.70
N LYS A 130 -2.67 0.18 10.80
CA LYS A 130 -1.87 0.25 12.01
C LYS A 130 -1.30 -1.15 12.32
N PRO A 131 -0.01 -1.40 12.03
CA PRO A 131 0.66 -2.65 12.38
C PRO A 131 0.90 -2.75 13.89
N VAL A 132 0.78 -3.97 14.41
CA VAL A 132 0.95 -4.33 15.82
C VAL A 132 2.01 -5.41 15.91
N ALA A 133 2.95 -5.28 16.83
CA ALA A 133 3.98 -6.25 17.11
C ALA A 133 3.45 -7.43 17.94
N SER A 134 4.24 -8.51 18.04
CA SER A 134 3.88 -9.72 18.79
C SER A 134 3.55 -9.51 20.28
N ASP A 135 4.01 -8.40 20.88
CA ASP A 135 3.73 -8.05 22.27
C ASP A 135 2.38 -7.32 22.47
N GLY A 136 1.64 -7.11 21.38
CA GLY A 136 0.35 -6.44 21.37
C GLY A 136 0.43 -4.92 21.34
N VAL A 137 1.61 -4.33 21.15
CA VAL A 137 1.80 -2.88 21.02
C VAL A 137 1.96 -2.52 19.54
N GLU A 138 1.68 -1.26 19.17
CA GLU A 138 2.03 -0.75 17.85
C GLU A 138 3.51 -1.01 17.56
N VAL A 139 3.85 -1.31 16.30
CA VAL A 139 5.26 -1.44 15.89
C VAL A 139 6.05 -0.18 16.27
N SER A 140 7.33 -0.36 16.64
CA SER A 140 8.17 0.76 17.08
C SER A 140 8.41 1.75 15.95
N ARG A 141 8.86 2.97 16.27
CA ARG A 141 9.20 3.97 15.25
C ARG A 141 10.35 3.51 14.35
N GLU A 142 11.28 2.76 14.93
CA GLU A 142 12.38 2.14 14.23
C GLU A 142 11.86 1.11 13.21
N ASP A 143 10.89 0.28 13.60
CA ASP A 143 10.26 -0.70 12.72
C ASP A 143 9.39 -0.04 11.64
N GLU A 144 8.66 1.02 11.97
CA GLU A 144 7.93 1.83 10.97
C GLU A 144 8.87 2.33 9.87
N ASN A 145 10.04 2.87 10.25
CA ASN A 145 11.03 3.35 9.28
C ASN A 145 11.54 2.20 8.39
N VAL A 146 11.77 1.01 8.94
CA VAL A 146 12.16 -0.17 8.16
C VAL A 146 11.07 -0.53 7.14
N ILE A 147 9.79 -0.51 7.56
CA ILE A 147 8.65 -0.78 6.66
C ILE A 147 8.57 0.27 5.55
N GLU A 148 8.78 1.55 5.86
CA GLU A 148 8.83 2.64 4.86
C GLU A 148 9.96 2.44 3.85
N GLU A 149 11.17 2.13 4.32
CA GLU A 149 12.31 1.87 3.44
C GLU A 149 12.03 0.72 2.46
N ILE A 150 11.42 -0.36 2.95
CA ILE A 150 11.00 -1.49 2.11
C ILE A 150 9.96 -1.02 1.08
N PHE A 151 8.96 -0.24 1.50
CA PHE A 151 7.91 0.27 0.63
C PHE A 151 8.49 1.13 -0.49
N PHE A 152 9.29 2.15 -0.16
CA PHE A 152 9.85 3.07 -1.16
C PHE A 152 10.81 2.40 -2.12
N LYS A 153 11.65 1.46 -1.62
CA LYS A 153 12.53 0.66 -2.49
C LYS A 153 11.72 -0.15 -3.50
N LYS A 154 10.60 -0.75 -3.09
CA LYS A 154 9.73 -1.53 -3.97
C LYS A 154 9.02 -0.66 -4.99
N ILE A 155 8.49 0.49 -4.59
CA ILE A 155 7.86 1.45 -5.50
C ILE A 155 8.87 1.99 -6.52
N GLY A 156 10.08 2.37 -6.09
CA GLY A 156 11.15 2.80 -6.99
C GLY A 156 11.50 1.74 -8.04
N ASN A 157 11.60 0.47 -7.64
CA ASN A 157 11.82 -0.63 -8.57
C ASN A 157 10.65 -0.82 -9.56
N LYS A 158 9.40 -0.72 -9.07
CA LYS A 158 8.19 -0.82 -9.90
C LYS A 158 8.11 0.28 -10.95
N ILE A 159 8.47 1.51 -10.58
CA ILE A 159 8.55 2.66 -11.49
C ILE A 159 9.64 2.43 -12.54
N LEU A 160 10.85 2.04 -12.11
CA LEU A 160 11.97 1.76 -13.01
C LEU A 160 11.59 0.70 -14.06
N LEU A 161 10.98 -0.41 -13.63
CA LEU A 161 10.54 -1.49 -14.51
C LEU A 161 9.49 -1.03 -15.53
N ARG A 162 8.52 -0.21 -15.09
CA ARG A 162 7.51 0.37 -16.00
C ARG A 162 8.15 1.28 -17.05
N GLY A 163 9.12 2.11 -16.66
CA GLY A 163 9.85 2.97 -17.58
C GLY A 163 10.62 2.17 -18.64
N VAL A 164 11.29 1.09 -18.23
CA VAL A 164 11.98 0.17 -19.16
C VAL A 164 10.99 -0.47 -20.13
N GLN A 165 9.87 -0.99 -19.63
CA GLN A 165 8.85 -1.64 -20.46
C GLN A 165 8.22 -0.68 -21.47
N GLN A 166 7.95 0.57 -21.06
CA GLN A 166 7.42 1.59 -21.95
C GLN A 166 8.42 1.97 -23.05
N LYS A 167 9.71 2.11 -22.72
CA LYS A 167 10.78 2.37 -23.71
C LYS A 167 10.87 1.24 -24.74
N MET A 168 10.87 -0.01 -24.29
CA MET A 168 10.90 -1.18 -25.18
C MET A 168 9.67 -1.23 -26.11
N MET A 169 8.48 -0.87 -25.60
CA MET A 169 7.27 -0.80 -26.41
C MET A 169 7.39 0.26 -27.50
N ILE A 170 7.85 1.47 -27.16
CA ILE A 170 8.04 2.57 -28.12
C ILE A 170 9.05 2.19 -29.22
N GLU A 171 10.17 1.57 -28.86
CA GLU A 171 11.17 1.09 -29.82
C GLU A 171 10.59 0.07 -30.80
N ARG A 172 9.79 -0.89 -30.31
CA ARG A 172 9.08 -1.87 -31.17
C ARG A 172 8.09 -1.21 -32.13
N PHE A 173 7.32 -0.21 -31.68
CA PHE A 173 6.37 0.50 -32.55
C PHE A 173 7.08 1.30 -33.66
N LYS A 174 8.23 1.93 -33.36
CA LYS A 174 9.02 2.63 -34.38
C LYS A 174 9.46 1.69 -35.50
N HIS A 175 9.90 0.48 -35.14
CA HIS A 175 10.30 -0.52 -36.14
C HIS A 175 9.13 -1.05 -36.99
N ILE A 176 7.92 -1.15 -36.42
CA ILE A 176 6.72 -1.58 -37.16
C ILE A 176 6.22 -0.48 -38.12
N SER A 177 6.38 0.80 -37.78
CA SER A 177 5.90 1.92 -38.62
C SER A 177 6.83 2.31 -39.79
N MET A 178 8.02 1.71 -39.87
CA MET A 178 9.03 2.01 -40.90
C MET A 178 9.18 0.90 -41.97
N GLY A 179 8.38 -0.17 -41.88
CA GLY A 179 8.28 -1.23 -42.90
C GLY A 179 6.90 -1.21 -43.56
#